data_AF-A0A9Q9C791-F1
#
_entry.id   AF-A0A9Q9C791-F1
#
_cell.length_a   1.000
_cell.length_b   1.000
_cell.length_c   1.000
_cell.angle_alpha   90.00
_cell.angle_beta   90.00
_cell.angle_gamma   90.00
#
_symmetry.space_group_name_H-M   'P 1'
#
loop_
_entity.id
_entity.type
_entity.pdbx_description
1 polymer ?
#
loop_
_entity_poly.entity_id
_entity_poly.type
_entity_poly.pdbx_seq_one_letter_code
_entity_poly.pdbx_strand_id
1 'polypeptide(L)'
;MEQEAVRKMKEGDFEGARKIILDIEDCIRAEPSLYSRKSLLEKVARLKDIYNAHDVLEAPTIPFRNYTSFKKQENGLDGIKSKRYIKDVNDGVVSIEDCIEVVIENCCNTVFSHFRCDKSVVLNNIKNCKVSCSGHQIRVNGCQDVELEVHTSTGVFLQNSKGIVVKKYGAEKNNKFEDVYDFSSPFESRNYTIFSNQE
;
A
#
# COMPACT_ATOMS: atom_id res chain seq x y z
N MET A 1 -15.39 -27.59 -8.88
CA MET A 1 -14.66 -26.46 -8.25
C MET A 1 -14.11 -25.52 -9.32
N GLU A 2 -13.23 -25.99 -10.21
CA GLU A 2 -12.63 -25.13 -11.25
C GLU A 2 -13.65 -24.45 -12.19
N GLN A 3 -14.54 -25.22 -12.82
CA GLN A 3 -15.57 -24.66 -13.73
C GLN A 3 -16.53 -23.71 -13.01
N GLU A 4 -16.76 -23.92 -11.71
CA GLU A 4 -17.59 -23.06 -10.87
C GLU A 4 -16.90 -21.72 -10.57
N ALA A 5 -15.58 -21.75 -10.30
CA ALA A 5 -14.78 -20.55 -10.13
C ALA A 5 -14.78 -19.69 -11.40
N VAL A 6 -14.57 -20.31 -12.57
CA VAL A 6 -14.61 -19.60 -13.86
C VAL A 6 -16.00 -19.05 -14.17
N ARG A 7 -17.08 -19.78 -13.84
CA ARG A 7 -18.45 -19.26 -14.02
C ARG A 7 -18.68 -18.01 -13.17
N LYS A 8 -18.31 -18.04 -11.89
CA LYS A 8 -18.44 -16.90 -10.98
C LYS A 8 -17.62 -15.70 -11.42
N MET A 9 -16.41 -15.90 -11.96
CA MET A 9 -15.61 -14.83 -12.57
C MET A 9 -16.35 -14.18 -13.75
N LYS A 10 -16.99 -14.98 -14.62
CA LYS A 10 -17.77 -14.46 -15.75
C LYS A 10 -19.05 -13.74 -15.35
N GLU A 11 -19.62 -14.10 -14.20
CA GLU A 11 -20.82 -13.49 -13.62
C GLU A 11 -20.51 -12.25 -12.76
N GLY A 12 -19.22 -11.90 -12.58
CA GLY A 12 -18.78 -10.77 -11.76
C GLY A 12 -18.77 -11.04 -10.24
N ASP A 13 -19.04 -12.27 -9.81
CA ASP A 13 -18.94 -12.72 -8.42
C ASP A 13 -17.49 -13.09 -8.08
N PHE A 14 -16.64 -12.06 -8.01
CA PHE A 14 -15.21 -12.23 -7.73
C PHE A 14 -14.93 -12.74 -6.31
N GLU A 15 -15.79 -12.42 -5.34
CA GLU A 15 -15.65 -12.95 -3.97
C GLU A 15 -15.97 -14.44 -3.90
N GLY A 16 -17.03 -14.88 -4.59
CA GLY A 16 -17.39 -16.28 -4.68
C GLY A 16 -16.35 -17.09 -5.46
N ALA A 17 -15.81 -16.55 -6.55
CA ALA A 17 -14.72 -17.20 -7.29
C ALA A 17 -13.46 -17.35 -6.44
N ARG A 18 -13.13 -16.31 -5.65
CA ARG A 18 -11.98 -16.30 -4.73
C ARG A 18 -12.11 -17.36 -3.65
N LYS A 19 -13.29 -17.51 -3.04
CA LYS A 19 -13.53 -18.53 -2.01
C LYS A 19 -13.22 -19.94 -2.54
N ILE A 20 -13.64 -20.22 -3.76
CA ILE A 20 -13.40 -21.53 -4.40
C ILE A 20 -11.92 -21.75 -4.69
N ILE A 21 -11.17 -20.72 -5.10
CA ILE A 21 -9.71 -20.83 -5.29
C ILE A 21 -9.02 -21.17 -3.96
N LEU A 22 -9.40 -20.49 -2.86
CA LEU A 22 -8.84 -20.74 -1.53
C LEU A 22 -9.20 -22.15 -1.02
N ASP A 23 -10.42 -22.62 -1.26
CA ASP A 23 -10.83 -23.99 -0.91
C ASP A 23 -9.96 -25.04 -1.66
N ILE A 24 -9.59 -24.76 -2.92
CA ILE A 24 -8.67 -25.62 -3.69
C ILE A 24 -7.25 -25.57 -3.08
N GLU A 25 -6.77 -24.41 -2.62
CA GLU A 25 -5.46 -24.30 -1.95
C GLU A 25 -5.41 -25.04 -0.62
N ASP A 26 -6.49 -25.02 0.16
CA ASP A 26 -6.57 -25.81 1.39
C ASP A 26 -6.59 -27.31 1.09
N CYS A 27 -7.23 -27.73 -0.02
CA CYS A 27 -7.14 -29.11 -0.51
C CYS A 27 -5.70 -29.51 -0.89
N ILE A 28 -4.89 -28.60 -1.44
CA ILE A 28 -3.46 -28.85 -1.76
C ILE A 28 -2.66 -29.16 -0.49
N ARG A 29 -2.94 -28.47 0.62
CA ARG A 29 -2.26 -28.68 1.91
C ARG A 29 -2.57 -30.05 2.50
N ALA A 30 -3.79 -30.54 2.31
CA ALA A 30 -4.23 -31.84 2.80
C ALA A 30 -3.89 -33.02 1.87
N GLU A 31 -3.51 -32.77 0.60
CA GLU A 31 -3.31 -33.81 -0.42
C GLU A 31 -1.98 -34.56 -0.23
N PRO A 32 -1.99 -35.88 0.08
CA PRO A 32 -0.77 -36.66 0.28
C PRO A 32 -0.04 -37.03 -1.02
N SER A 33 -0.74 -37.11 -2.16
CA SER A 33 -0.14 -37.51 -3.45
C SER A 33 0.59 -36.34 -4.11
N LEU A 34 1.88 -36.51 -4.39
CA LEU A 34 2.69 -35.52 -5.11
C LEU A 34 2.15 -35.22 -6.51
N TYR A 35 1.64 -36.24 -7.20
CA TYR A 35 1.08 -36.09 -8.55
C TYR A 35 -0.23 -35.30 -8.53
N SER A 36 -1.14 -35.64 -7.62
CA SER A 36 -2.41 -34.93 -7.46
C SER A 36 -2.18 -33.49 -7.00
N ARG A 37 -1.23 -33.28 -6.07
CA ARG A 37 -0.83 -31.96 -5.58
C ARG A 37 -0.29 -31.08 -6.70
N LYS A 38 0.57 -31.62 -7.58
CA LYS A 38 1.08 -30.88 -8.75
C LYS A 38 -0.05 -30.48 -9.70
N SER A 39 -0.99 -31.39 -9.98
CA SER A 39 -2.16 -31.06 -10.82
C SER A 39 -3.05 -29.98 -10.21
N LEU A 40 -3.23 -29.97 -8.88
CA LEU A 40 -4.00 -28.94 -8.19
C LEU A 40 -3.29 -27.57 -8.21
N LEU A 41 -1.96 -27.54 -8.04
CA LEU A 41 -1.17 -26.32 -8.15
C LEU A 41 -1.28 -25.69 -9.54
N GLU A 42 -1.18 -26.51 -10.61
CA GLU A 42 -1.36 -26.05 -11.99
C GLU A 42 -2.77 -25.49 -12.24
N LYS A 43 -3.80 -26.06 -11.62
CA LYS A 43 -5.18 -25.56 -11.70
C LYS A 43 -5.35 -24.23 -10.97
N VAL A 44 -4.78 -24.08 -9.77
CA VAL A 44 -4.82 -22.82 -9.02
C VAL A 44 -4.10 -21.72 -9.78
N ALA A 45 -2.93 -22.00 -10.36
CA ALA A 45 -2.20 -21.03 -11.17
C ALA A 45 -3.06 -20.50 -12.34
N ARG A 46 -3.65 -21.41 -13.12
CA ARG A 46 -4.58 -21.05 -14.21
C ARG A 46 -5.78 -20.22 -13.76
N LEU A 47 -6.39 -20.58 -12.63
CA LEU A 47 -7.55 -19.85 -12.10
C LEU A 47 -7.16 -18.44 -11.65
N LYS A 48 -5.97 -18.27 -11.08
CA LYS A 48 -5.42 -16.96 -10.72
C LYS A 48 -5.12 -16.13 -11.96
N ASP A 49 -4.53 -16.73 -13.00
CA ASP A 49 -4.28 -16.03 -14.27
C ASP A 49 -5.58 -15.52 -14.91
N ILE A 50 -6.64 -16.33 -14.92
CA ILE A 50 -7.97 -15.94 -15.45
C ILE A 50 -8.62 -14.87 -14.58
N TYR A 51 -8.52 -14.99 -13.25
CA TYR A 51 -9.02 -13.99 -12.31
C TYR A 51 -8.36 -12.63 -12.57
N ASN A 52 -7.03 -12.61 -12.72
CA ASN A 52 -6.24 -11.40 -12.92
C ASN A 52 -6.48 -10.78 -14.30
N ALA A 53 -6.71 -11.59 -15.34
CA ALA A 53 -7.06 -11.11 -16.67
C ALA A 53 -8.45 -10.45 -16.76
N HIS A 54 -9.32 -10.66 -15.78
CA HIS A 54 -10.65 -10.02 -15.69
C HIS A 54 -10.69 -8.85 -14.70
N ASP A 55 -9.59 -8.56 -13.99
CA ASP A 55 -9.49 -7.52 -12.95
C ASP A 55 -8.58 -6.34 -13.40
N VAL A 56 -8.64 -5.97 -14.69
CA VAL A 56 -7.97 -4.74 -15.16
C VAL A 56 -8.88 -3.55 -14.86
N LEU A 57 -8.78 -3.02 -13.63
CA LEU A 57 -9.41 -1.76 -13.25
C LEU A 57 -8.40 -0.61 -13.26
N GLU A 58 -8.84 0.49 -13.86
CA GLU A 58 -8.14 1.78 -13.91
C GLU A 58 -7.72 2.25 -12.51
N ALA A 59 -6.56 2.90 -12.43
CA ALA A 59 -5.99 3.30 -11.15
C ALA A 59 -6.93 4.26 -10.38
N PRO A 60 -7.15 4.03 -9.07
CA PRO A 60 -8.07 4.83 -8.29
C PRO A 60 -7.60 6.29 -8.19
N THR A 61 -8.47 7.23 -8.55
CA THR A 61 -8.27 8.66 -8.29
C THR A 61 -8.66 8.96 -6.85
N ILE A 62 -7.69 9.32 -6.00
CA ILE A 62 -7.97 9.72 -4.60
C ILE A 62 -8.49 11.17 -4.59
N PRO A 63 -9.74 11.43 -4.16
CA PRO A 63 -10.29 12.78 -4.15
C PRO A 63 -9.69 13.61 -2.98
N PHE A 64 -8.91 14.64 -3.31
CA PHE A 64 -8.41 15.62 -2.33
C PHE A 64 -9.24 16.90 -2.32
N ARG A 65 -9.44 17.51 -1.15
CA ARG A 65 -9.93 18.90 -1.07
C ARG A 65 -8.86 19.85 -1.62
N ASN A 66 -9.29 20.86 -2.37
CA ASN A 66 -8.40 21.81 -3.04
C ASN A 66 -7.33 22.39 -2.09
N TYR A 67 -6.06 22.24 -2.49
CA TYR A 67 -4.88 22.63 -1.71
C TYR A 67 -4.75 24.15 -1.45
N THR A 68 -5.52 24.97 -2.19
CA THR A 68 -5.40 26.43 -2.18
C THR A 68 -5.91 27.11 -0.90
N SER A 69 -6.54 26.37 0.02
CA SER A 69 -7.06 26.91 1.30
C SER A 69 -6.34 26.45 2.55
N PHE A 70 -5.31 25.60 2.45
CA PHE A 70 -4.65 25.05 3.63
C PHE A 70 -3.70 26.04 4.30
N LYS A 71 -3.73 26.10 5.63
CA LYS A 71 -2.75 26.85 6.42
C LYS A 71 -1.44 26.05 6.49
N LYS A 72 -0.31 26.73 6.25
CA LYS A 72 1.02 26.14 6.48
C LYS A 72 1.27 26.09 7.99
N GLN A 73 1.57 24.91 8.51
CA GLN A 73 2.00 24.72 9.89
C GLN A 73 3.45 24.26 9.93
N GLU A 74 4.27 24.98 10.69
CA GLU A 74 5.60 24.54 11.11
C GLU A 74 5.44 23.94 12.51
N ASN A 75 5.68 22.63 12.64
CA ASN A 75 5.54 21.97 13.94
C ASN A 75 6.76 22.31 14.82
N GLY A 76 6.47 22.92 15.97
CA GLY A 76 7.44 23.31 16.98
C GLY A 76 8.16 22.11 17.59
N LEU A 77 9.47 22.30 17.83
CA LEU A 77 10.40 21.31 18.33
C LEU A 77 10.13 20.96 19.79
N ASP A 78 9.90 19.68 20.07
CA ASP A 78 10.16 19.12 21.40
C ASP A 78 11.45 18.30 21.34
N GLY A 79 12.36 18.59 22.26
CA GLY A 79 13.77 18.27 22.16
C GLY A 79 14.06 16.78 21.98
N ILE A 80 14.63 16.45 20.81
CA ILE A 80 15.75 15.54 20.52
C ILE A 80 15.85 15.50 18.97
N LYS A 81 17.01 15.84 18.39
CA LYS A 81 17.23 15.92 16.93
C LYS A 81 16.93 14.62 16.15
N SER A 82 16.73 13.49 16.83
CA SER A 82 16.59 12.18 16.18
C SER A 82 15.16 11.84 15.76
N LYS A 83 14.11 12.31 16.44
CA LYS A 83 12.76 11.82 16.15
C LYS A 83 11.71 12.91 16.16
N ARG A 84 10.84 12.94 15.14
CA ARG A 84 9.74 13.88 15.01
C ARG A 84 8.40 13.17 15.15
N TYR A 85 7.50 13.77 15.90
CA TYR A 85 6.11 13.32 16.05
C TYR A 85 5.19 14.42 15.54
N ILE A 86 4.32 14.07 14.60
CA ILE A 86 3.28 14.94 14.07
C ILE A 86 1.95 14.26 14.35
N LYS A 87 1.05 14.93 15.06
CA LYS A 87 -0.23 14.35 15.47
C LYS A 87 -1.37 15.31 15.23
N ASP A 88 -2.53 14.74 14.93
CA ASP A 88 -3.83 15.43 14.92
C ASP A 88 -3.90 16.66 14.00
N VAL A 89 -3.07 16.68 12.93
CA VAL A 89 -3.10 17.75 11.93
C VAL A 89 -4.17 17.43 10.89
N ASN A 90 -5.13 18.35 10.78
CA ASN A 90 -6.23 18.25 9.84
C ASN A 90 -6.28 19.47 8.92
N ASP A 91 -6.58 19.24 7.65
CA ASP A 91 -6.77 20.31 6.66
C ASP A 91 -5.56 21.27 6.58
N GLY A 92 -4.37 20.73 6.29
CA GLY A 92 -3.12 21.50 6.37
C GLY A 92 -2.02 21.10 5.39
N VAL A 93 -1.01 21.96 5.30
CA VAL A 93 0.28 21.64 4.70
C VAL A 93 1.34 21.68 5.80
N VAL A 94 2.05 20.57 5.96
CA VAL A 94 3.08 20.39 6.98
C VAL A 94 4.43 20.28 6.30
N SER A 95 5.40 21.04 6.79
CA SER A 95 6.81 20.89 6.44
C SER A 95 7.52 20.26 7.64
N ILE A 96 8.29 19.20 7.38
CA ILE A 96 9.05 18.46 8.39
C ILE A 96 10.53 18.64 8.04
N GLU A 97 11.33 19.03 9.03
CA GLU A 97 12.79 19.07 8.86
C GLU A 97 13.37 17.65 8.85
N ASP A 98 14.47 17.48 8.10
CA ASP A 98 15.21 16.22 8.04
C ASP A 98 15.62 15.73 9.44
N CYS A 99 15.46 14.43 9.68
CA CYS A 99 15.71 13.81 10.99
C CYS A 99 15.96 12.30 10.86
N ILE A 100 16.14 11.59 11.98
CA ILE A 100 16.42 10.14 11.93
C ILE A 100 15.12 9.34 11.76
N GLU A 101 14.05 9.72 12.47
CA GLU A 101 12.75 9.06 12.44
C GLU A 101 11.59 10.06 12.44
N VAL A 102 10.53 9.75 11.70
CA VAL A 102 9.28 10.51 11.69
C VAL A 102 8.11 9.59 12.02
N VAL A 103 7.22 10.05 12.89
CA VAL A 103 5.95 9.40 13.19
C VAL A 103 4.83 10.40 12.94
N ILE A 104 3.89 10.05 12.06
CA ILE A 104 2.72 10.85 11.72
C ILE A 104 1.48 10.07 12.16
N GLU A 105 0.67 10.66 13.02
CA GLU A 105 -0.48 9.99 13.62
C GLU A 105 -1.76 10.81 13.49
N ASN A 106 -2.89 10.14 13.23
CA ASN A 106 -4.24 10.72 13.29
C ASN A 106 -4.45 12.00 12.46
N CYS A 107 -3.73 12.14 11.35
CA CYS A 107 -3.84 13.29 10.47
C CYS A 107 -4.85 13.02 9.34
N CYS A 108 -5.68 14.00 8.98
CA CYS A 108 -6.69 13.86 7.93
C CYS A 108 -6.64 15.03 6.94
N ASN A 109 -6.74 14.75 5.65
CA ASN A 109 -6.78 15.79 4.62
C ASN A 109 -5.55 16.72 4.68
N THR A 110 -4.36 16.14 4.83
CA THR A 110 -3.11 16.86 5.08
C THR A 110 -2.05 16.50 4.04
N VAL A 111 -1.27 17.50 3.63
CA VAL A 111 -0.10 17.33 2.74
C VAL A 111 1.17 17.49 3.53
N PHE A 112 2.02 16.47 3.48
CA PHE A 112 3.36 16.50 4.04
C PHE A 112 4.33 16.76 2.88
N SER A 113 4.95 17.93 2.92
CA SER A 113 6.01 18.31 1.98
C SER A 113 7.20 17.35 2.12
N HIS A 114 8.00 17.21 1.07
CA HIS A 114 9.12 16.27 1.09
C HIS A 114 10.05 16.48 2.29
N PHE A 115 10.40 15.39 2.98
CA PHE A 115 11.38 15.36 4.07
C PHE A 115 12.23 14.09 3.99
N ARG A 116 13.47 14.15 4.48
CA ARG A 116 14.38 13.01 4.54
C ARG A 116 14.50 12.44 5.95
N CYS A 117 14.45 11.11 6.02
CA CYS A 117 14.69 10.34 7.23
C CYS A 117 15.85 9.37 7.04
N ASP A 118 16.73 9.26 8.04
CA ASP A 118 17.83 8.29 7.98
C ASP A 118 17.36 6.85 8.22
N LYS A 119 16.34 6.65 9.07
CA LYS A 119 15.85 5.32 9.46
C LYS A 119 14.44 5.05 8.98
N SER A 120 13.43 5.64 9.62
CA SER A 120 12.06 5.19 9.37
C SER A 120 11.03 6.30 9.42
N VAL A 121 10.03 6.13 8.56
CA VAL A 121 8.79 6.91 8.56
C VAL A 121 7.66 5.96 8.96
N VAL A 122 6.91 6.35 9.99
CA VAL A 122 5.76 5.58 10.48
C VAL A 122 4.52 6.43 10.34
N LEU A 123 3.54 5.93 9.58
CA LEU A 123 2.25 6.55 9.36
C LEU A 123 1.19 5.71 10.08
N ASN A 124 0.48 6.31 11.03
CA ASN A 124 -0.53 5.63 11.83
C ASN A 124 -1.87 6.35 11.71
N ASN A 125 -2.90 5.64 11.25
CA ASN A 125 -4.28 6.13 11.19
C ASN A 125 -4.42 7.50 10.49
N ILE A 126 -3.67 7.72 9.40
CA ILE A 126 -3.81 8.92 8.57
C ILE A 126 -4.80 8.66 7.43
N LYS A 127 -5.55 9.70 7.02
CA LYS A 127 -6.62 9.56 6.03
C LYS A 127 -6.63 10.69 5.00
N ASN A 128 -6.85 10.39 3.73
CA ASN A 128 -6.90 11.40 2.66
C ASN A 128 -5.64 12.28 2.66
N CYS A 129 -4.46 11.68 2.76
CA CYS A 129 -3.20 12.41 2.96
C CYS A 129 -2.24 12.20 1.81
N LYS A 130 -1.44 13.22 1.49
CA LYS A 130 -0.30 13.08 0.58
C LYS A 130 0.99 13.20 1.38
N VAL A 131 1.87 12.22 1.27
CA VAL A 131 3.15 12.18 1.98
C VAL A 131 4.27 12.00 0.97
N SER A 132 5.14 13.00 0.86
CA SER A 132 6.40 12.86 0.12
C SER A 132 7.52 12.66 1.14
N CYS A 133 8.31 11.58 1.04
CA CYS A 133 9.40 11.34 1.99
C CYS A 133 10.49 10.40 1.45
N SER A 134 11.68 10.50 2.05
CA SER A 134 12.78 9.55 1.84
C SER A 134 13.10 8.84 3.16
N GLY A 135 13.30 7.52 3.15
CA GLY A 135 13.63 6.80 4.38
C GLY A 135 14.05 5.36 4.17
N HIS A 136 14.85 4.80 5.08
CA HIS A 136 15.30 3.40 4.97
C HIS A 136 14.10 2.44 4.99
N GLN A 137 13.13 2.65 5.88
CA GLN A 137 11.87 1.88 6.01
C GLN A 137 10.65 2.80 6.07
N ILE A 138 9.59 2.49 5.31
CA ILE A 138 8.31 3.21 5.35
C ILE A 138 7.23 2.26 5.86
N ARG A 139 6.57 2.60 6.97
CA ARG A 139 5.51 1.78 7.60
C ARG A 139 4.19 2.51 7.61
N VAL A 140 3.13 1.83 7.18
CA VAL A 140 1.80 2.40 6.97
C VAL A 140 0.77 1.52 7.67
N ASN A 141 0.22 2.02 8.78
CA ASN A 141 -0.63 1.25 9.68
C ASN A 141 -2.00 1.93 9.82
N GLY A 142 -3.08 1.21 9.54
CA GLY A 142 -4.44 1.76 9.72
C GLY A 142 -4.78 2.94 8.81
N CYS A 143 -4.06 3.13 7.70
CA CYS A 143 -4.18 4.32 6.87
C CYS A 143 -5.19 4.11 5.73
N GLN A 144 -5.81 5.19 5.28
CA GLN A 144 -6.81 5.13 4.22
C GLN A 144 -6.62 6.26 3.21
N ASP A 145 -6.69 5.93 1.92
CA ASP A 145 -6.71 6.91 0.83
C ASP A 145 -5.48 7.85 0.90
N VAL A 146 -4.28 7.24 0.86
CA VAL A 146 -3.00 7.93 1.03
C VAL A 146 -2.15 7.86 -0.23
N GLU A 147 -1.72 9.01 -0.73
CA GLU A 147 -0.71 9.09 -1.79
C GLU A 147 0.69 9.19 -1.16
N LEU A 148 1.53 8.21 -1.44
CA LEU A 148 2.92 8.11 -1.00
C LEU A 148 3.84 8.36 -2.18
N GLU A 149 4.63 9.42 -2.13
CA GLU A 149 5.72 9.66 -3.06
C GLU A 149 7.03 9.41 -2.33
N VAL A 150 7.66 8.25 -2.56
CA VAL A 150 8.68 7.74 -1.65
C VAL A 150 10.00 7.36 -2.31
N HIS A 151 11.07 7.57 -1.56
CA HIS A 151 12.36 6.92 -1.78
C HIS A 151 12.70 6.01 -0.59
N THR A 152 12.95 4.73 -0.86
CA THR A 152 13.28 3.77 0.19
C THR A 152 14.26 2.70 -0.24
N SER A 153 15.07 2.21 0.70
CA SER A 153 16.04 1.13 0.45
C SER A 153 15.52 -0.26 0.83
N THR A 154 14.39 -0.36 1.55
CA THR A 154 13.84 -1.65 2.00
C THR A 154 12.42 -1.92 1.53
N GLY A 155 11.68 -0.89 1.10
CA GLY A 155 10.31 -1.01 0.63
C GLY A 155 9.30 -0.33 1.56
N VAL A 156 8.03 -0.54 1.23
CA VAL A 156 6.87 0.01 1.95
C VAL A 156 6.11 -1.12 2.61
N PHE A 157 5.85 -0.99 3.90
CA PHE A 157 5.19 -2.02 4.72
C PHE A 157 3.79 -1.55 5.10
N LEU A 158 2.77 -2.25 4.63
CA LEU A 158 1.37 -1.94 4.88
C LEU A 158 0.77 -2.90 5.90
N GLN A 159 -0.03 -2.35 6.81
CA GLN A 159 -0.86 -3.11 7.72
C GLN A 159 -2.18 -2.37 7.93
N ASN A 160 -3.30 -3.10 7.85
CA ASN A 160 -4.67 -2.65 8.04
C ASN A 160 -4.98 -1.34 7.30
N SER A 161 -4.41 -1.17 6.10
CA SER A 161 -4.50 0.04 5.30
C SER A 161 -5.22 -0.25 3.99
N LYS A 162 -5.79 0.78 3.33
CA LYS A 162 -6.49 0.64 2.05
C LYS A 162 -6.40 1.91 1.21
N GLY A 163 -6.53 1.80 -0.11
CA GLY A 163 -6.46 2.97 -1.01
C GLY A 163 -5.10 3.66 -0.96
N ILE A 164 -4.01 2.90 -0.83
CA ILE A 164 -2.65 3.45 -0.77
C ILE A 164 -2.08 3.53 -2.18
N VAL A 165 -1.73 4.73 -2.65
CA VAL A 165 -1.05 4.89 -3.94
C VAL A 165 0.43 5.13 -3.68
N VAL A 166 1.30 4.29 -4.21
CA VAL A 166 2.76 4.41 -4.04
C VAL A 166 3.39 4.87 -5.35
N LYS A 167 4.14 5.97 -5.30
CA LYS A 167 4.81 6.63 -6.41
C LYS A 167 6.29 6.76 -6.12
N LYS A 168 7.10 6.76 -7.18
CA LYS A 168 8.54 7.03 -7.09
C LYS A 168 8.79 8.48 -6.70
N TYR A 169 9.60 8.72 -5.67
CA TYR A 169 10.26 10.00 -5.46
C TYR A 169 11.67 10.00 -6.10
N GLY A 170 11.98 11.07 -6.84
CA GLY A 170 13.30 11.29 -7.43
C GLY A 170 13.67 10.31 -8.56
N ALA A 171 14.91 10.44 -9.07
CA ALA A 171 15.43 9.66 -10.20
C ALA A 171 16.42 8.55 -9.80
N GLU A 172 16.68 8.37 -8.50
CA GLU A 172 17.70 7.44 -8.01
C GLU A 172 17.36 5.97 -8.33
N LYS A 173 18.39 5.20 -8.72
CA LYS A 173 18.25 3.80 -9.17
C LYS A 173 18.05 2.79 -8.03
N ASN A 174 18.43 3.14 -6.81
CA ASN A 174 18.35 2.27 -5.62
C ASN A 174 17.02 2.43 -4.84
N ASN A 175 16.01 3.05 -5.46
CA ASN A 175 14.71 3.24 -4.84
C ASN A 175 13.84 1.98 -4.99
N LYS A 176 13.52 1.34 -3.87
CA LYS A 176 12.66 0.17 -3.75
C LYS A 176 11.20 0.52 -3.47
N PHE A 177 10.70 1.64 -3.99
CA PHE A 177 9.30 2.05 -3.78
C PHE A 177 8.27 1.02 -4.29
N GLU A 178 8.64 0.22 -5.29
CA GLU A 178 7.80 -0.85 -5.86
C GLU A 178 7.72 -2.09 -4.95
N ASP A 179 8.65 -2.25 -4.01
CA ASP A 179 8.65 -3.35 -3.05
C ASP A 179 7.65 -3.03 -1.92
N VAL A 180 6.37 -3.34 -2.16
CA VAL A 180 5.28 -3.12 -1.20
C VAL A 180 4.84 -4.43 -0.55
N TYR A 181 4.99 -4.52 0.77
CA TYR A 181 4.65 -5.68 1.59
C TYR A 181 3.37 -5.40 2.37
N ASP A 182 2.25 -6.01 1.94
CA ASP A 182 0.98 -5.89 2.65
C ASP A 182 0.73 -7.08 3.58
N PHE A 183 0.92 -6.85 4.88
CA PHE A 183 0.69 -7.86 5.93
C PHE A 183 -0.80 -8.13 6.17
N SER A 184 -1.71 -7.31 5.66
CA SER A 184 -3.16 -7.52 5.74
C SER A 184 -3.71 -8.28 4.53
N SER A 185 -2.94 -8.46 3.47
CA SER A 185 -3.35 -9.23 2.29
C SER A 185 -2.16 -9.99 1.69
N PRO A 186 -1.79 -11.14 2.28
CA PRO A 186 -0.56 -11.86 1.94
C PRO A 186 -0.60 -12.61 0.59
N PHE A 187 -1.71 -12.57 -0.15
CA PHE A 187 -1.88 -13.32 -1.42
C PHE A 187 -1.90 -12.43 -2.66
N GLU A 188 -2.64 -11.33 -2.62
CA GLU A 188 -2.63 -10.23 -3.59
C GLU A 188 -3.36 -9.05 -2.93
N SER A 189 -2.76 -7.86 -2.93
CA SER A 189 -3.27 -6.73 -2.18
C SER A 189 -4.05 -5.77 -3.08
N ARG A 190 -5.33 -5.59 -2.77
CA ARG A 190 -6.15 -4.48 -3.30
C ARG A 190 -6.00 -3.21 -2.47
N ASN A 191 -5.14 -3.24 -1.46
CA ASN A 191 -4.99 -2.13 -0.53
C ASN A 191 -4.05 -1.06 -1.09
N TYR A 192 -3.31 -1.36 -2.15
CA TYR A 192 -2.44 -0.40 -2.80
C TYR A 192 -2.39 -0.48 -4.32
N THR A 193 -1.86 0.57 -4.93
CA THR A 193 -1.52 0.64 -6.35
C THR A 193 -0.15 1.29 -6.49
N ILE A 194 0.72 0.71 -7.31
CA ILE A 194 2.02 1.30 -7.63
C ILE A 194 1.88 2.09 -8.93
N PHE A 195 2.27 3.36 -8.90
CA PHE A 195 2.39 4.21 -10.07
C PHE A 195 3.87 4.36 -10.42
N SER A 196 4.33 3.54 -11.35
CA SER A 196 5.54 3.80 -12.12
C SER A 196 5.16 4.77 -13.23
N ASN A 197 5.66 6.01 -13.19
CA ASN A 197 5.57 6.88 -14.35
C ASN A 197 6.25 6.13 -15.51
N GLN A 198 5.48 5.76 -16.52
CA GLN A 198 6.03 5.30 -17.80
C GLN A 198 6.84 6.48 -18.36
N GLU A 199 8.16 6.32 -18.43
CA GLU A 199 9.00 7.09 -19.36
C GLU A 199 8.72 6.65 -20.80
#